data_AF-A0AAE7ABU3-F1
#
_entry.id   AF-A0AAE7ABU3-F1
#
_cell.length_a   1.000
_cell.length_b   1.000
_cell.length_c   1.000
_cell.angle_alpha   90.00
_cell.angle_beta   90.00
_cell.angle_gamma   90.00
#
_symmetry.space_group_name_H-M   'P 1'
#
loop_
_entity.id
_entity.type
_entity.pdbx_description
1 polymer ?
#
loop_
_entity_poly.entity_id
_entity_poly.type
_entity_poly.pdbx_seq_one_letter_code
_entity_poly.pdbx_strand_id
1 'polypeptide(L)'
;MDIDEELIKIERGDFFSNMGTAGLTDSALIYIGDVRKVFVEPSMSEFEGYYDDVEWLPTSPTQPDPFYNLPKPPSDLVAMRMKVNKAVMAATKNLDKNKFTCVPHDFSLAARNGVCFVFRQYVSEEYYGLGDKWVKIVEVYYKGHWPVGFCKNKLVVI
;
A
#
# COMPACT_ATOMS: atom_id res chain seq x y z
N MET A 1 -8.01 6.69 16.03
CA MET A 1 -8.95 6.13 15.04
C MET A 1 -10.19 5.48 15.66
N ASP A 2 -11.37 5.74 15.08
CA ASP A 2 -12.58 4.93 15.28
C ASP A 2 -12.57 3.76 14.28
N ILE A 3 -12.61 2.51 14.78
CA ILE A 3 -12.54 1.32 13.92
C ILE A 3 -13.81 1.15 13.09
N ASP A 4 -14.98 1.48 13.62
CA ASP A 4 -16.24 1.24 12.90
C ASP A 4 -16.37 2.21 11.72
N GLU A 5 -15.93 3.47 11.88
CA GLU A 5 -15.82 4.44 10.78
C GLU A 5 -14.82 3.98 9.72
N GLU A 6 -13.66 3.47 10.13
CA GLU A 6 -12.63 2.98 9.21
C GLU A 6 -13.13 1.77 8.41
N LEU A 7 -13.90 0.86 9.02
CA LEU A 7 -14.49 -0.28 8.33
C LEU A 7 -15.46 0.15 7.22
N ILE A 8 -16.31 1.16 7.49
CA ILE A 8 -17.21 1.75 6.48
C ILE A 8 -16.41 2.39 5.34
N LYS A 9 -15.31 3.07 5.68
CA LYS A 9 -14.43 3.70 4.69
C LYS A 9 -13.75 2.66 3.79
N ILE A 10 -13.26 1.55 4.36
CA ILE A 10 -12.68 0.43 3.61
C ILE A 10 -13.72 -0.19 2.67
N GLU A 11 -14.94 -0.43 3.14
CA GLU A 11 -16.02 -1.02 2.33
C GLU A 11 -16.37 -0.17 1.11
N ARG A 12 -16.34 1.15 1.25
CA ARG A 12 -16.62 2.11 0.18
C ARG A 12 -15.40 2.44 -0.70
N GLY A 13 -14.21 1.97 -0.32
CA GLY A 13 -12.96 2.30 -0.99
C GLY A 13 -12.82 1.58 -2.33
N ASP A 14 -12.50 2.33 -3.38
CA ASP A 14 -12.23 1.79 -4.72
C ASP A 14 -10.71 1.59 -4.92
N PHE A 15 -10.16 0.61 -4.21
CA PHE A 15 -8.73 0.33 -4.22
C PHE A 15 -8.24 -0.02 -5.63
N PHE A 16 -7.07 0.50 -6.03
CA PHE A 16 -6.44 0.26 -7.34
C PHE A 16 -7.23 0.79 -8.56
N SER A 17 -8.29 1.59 -8.36
CA SER A 17 -9.08 2.18 -9.44
C SER A 17 -8.28 3.11 -10.36
N ASN A 18 -7.40 3.92 -9.79
CA ASN A 18 -6.54 4.90 -10.47
C ASN A 18 -5.12 4.40 -10.72
N MET A 19 -4.88 3.10 -10.60
CA MET A 19 -3.58 2.51 -10.89
C MET A 19 -3.19 2.76 -12.36
N GLY A 20 -1.98 3.26 -12.58
CA GLY A 20 -1.39 3.62 -13.86
C GLY A 20 -1.80 4.99 -14.40
N THR A 21 -2.62 5.74 -13.67
CA THR A 21 -2.98 7.11 -14.05
C THR A 21 -2.11 8.10 -13.30
N ALA A 22 -1.55 9.07 -14.04
CA ALA A 22 -0.90 10.21 -13.40
C ALA A 22 -1.98 11.03 -12.69
N GLY A 23 -1.91 11.10 -11.36
CA GLY A 23 -2.76 11.99 -10.57
C GLY A 23 -2.39 13.47 -10.77
N LEU A 24 -3.03 14.36 -10.01
CA LEU A 24 -2.56 15.74 -9.85
C LEU A 24 -1.08 15.71 -9.40
N THR A 25 -0.28 16.67 -9.87
CA THR A 25 1.17 16.77 -9.61
C THR A 25 1.48 16.93 -8.11
N ASP A 26 1.48 15.82 -7.39
CA ASP A 26 1.96 15.73 -6.02
C ASP A 26 3.45 15.45 -6.03
N SER A 27 4.25 16.44 -5.66
CA SER A 27 5.71 16.33 -5.59
C SER A 27 6.23 15.25 -4.63
N ALA A 28 5.36 14.75 -3.74
CA ALA A 28 5.66 13.65 -2.82
C ALA A 28 5.44 12.26 -3.46
N LEU A 29 4.95 12.17 -4.69
CA LEU A 29 4.68 10.91 -5.39
C LEU A 29 5.50 10.81 -6.68
N ILE A 30 6.03 9.62 -6.95
CA ILE A 30 6.63 9.23 -8.23
C ILE A 30 5.62 8.28 -8.90
N TYR A 31 4.95 8.77 -9.94
CA TYR A 31 3.94 8.01 -10.67
C TYR A 31 4.58 7.16 -11.77
N ILE A 32 4.30 5.86 -11.75
CA ILE A 32 4.78 4.91 -12.76
C ILE A 32 3.58 4.23 -13.40
N GLY A 33 3.58 4.11 -14.72
CA GLY A 33 2.37 3.78 -15.48
C GLY A 33 1.81 2.37 -15.27
N ASP A 34 2.63 1.38 -14.91
CA ASP A 34 2.16 0.01 -14.74
C ASP A 34 3.18 -0.87 -14.00
N VAL A 35 2.76 -2.11 -13.71
CA VAL A 35 3.58 -3.13 -13.05
C VAL A 35 4.80 -3.57 -13.85
N ARG A 36 4.80 -3.46 -15.18
CA ARG A 36 5.95 -3.79 -16.02
C ARG A 36 7.06 -2.78 -15.77
N LYS A 37 6.73 -1.48 -15.82
CA LYS A 37 7.65 -0.37 -15.61
C LYS A 37 8.18 -0.29 -14.18
N VAL A 38 7.45 -0.82 -13.21
CA VAL A 38 7.97 -0.91 -11.83
C VAL A 38 8.85 -2.14 -11.62
N PHE A 39 8.40 -3.32 -12.04
CA PHE A 39 8.96 -4.59 -11.56
C PHE A 39 9.72 -5.42 -12.60
N VAL A 40 9.54 -5.17 -13.90
CA VAL A 40 10.10 -6.01 -14.98
C VAL A 40 11.11 -5.24 -15.83
N GLU A 41 10.75 -4.04 -16.26
CA GLU A 41 11.54 -3.18 -17.14
C GLU A 41 11.66 -1.77 -16.54
N PRO A 42 12.23 -1.63 -15.33
CA PRO A 42 12.37 -0.33 -14.68
C PRO A 42 13.38 0.56 -15.41
N SER A 43 13.07 1.86 -15.48
CA SER A 43 13.97 2.87 -16.03
C SER A 43 14.31 3.93 -14.99
N MET A 44 15.58 4.33 -14.93
CA MET A 44 16.02 5.39 -14.01
C MET A 44 15.22 6.68 -14.20
N SER A 45 14.85 7.02 -15.45
CA SER A 45 14.09 8.23 -15.76
C SER A 45 12.67 8.23 -15.17
N GLU A 46 11.96 7.10 -15.19
CA GLU A 46 10.60 7.01 -14.64
C GLU A 46 10.58 7.06 -13.11
N PHE A 47 11.67 6.63 -12.48
CA PHE A 47 11.89 6.79 -11.05
C PHE A 47 12.56 8.12 -10.67
N GLU A 48 12.63 9.09 -11.58
CA GLU A 48 13.28 10.39 -11.37
C GLU A 48 14.75 10.31 -10.90
N GLY A 49 15.45 9.24 -11.29
CA GLY A 49 16.82 8.95 -10.89
C GLY A 49 16.97 8.22 -9.56
N TYR A 50 15.87 7.81 -8.91
CA TYR A 50 15.89 7.20 -7.58
C TYR A 50 15.73 5.68 -7.53
N TYR A 51 15.67 4.98 -8.68
CA TYR A 51 15.35 3.54 -8.70
C TYR A 51 16.23 2.70 -7.76
N ASP A 52 17.55 2.94 -7.78
CA ASP A 52 18.51 2.20 -6.94
C ASP A 52 18.36 2.49 -5.43
N ASP A 53 17.73 3.60 -5.06
CA ASP A 53 17.46 4.02 -3.68
C ASP A 53 16.05 3.61 -3.20
N VAL A 54 15.27 2.89 -4.01
CA VAL A 54 13.90 2.50 -3.64
C VAL A 54 13.90 1.39 -2.60
N GLU A 55 13.26 1.68 -1.48
CA GLU A 55 12.85 0.69 -0.49
C GLU A 55 11.44 0.20 -0.81
N TRP A 56 11.30 -1.10 -1.08
CA TRP A 56 10.02 -1.70 -1.47
C TRP A 56 9.10 -1.89 -0.26
N LEU A 57 7.82 -1.57 -0.43
CA LEU A 57 6.83 -1.78 0.61
C LEU A 57 6.56 -3.28 0.81
N PRO A 58 6.26 -3.73 2.04
CA PRO A 58 5.98 -5.13 2.32
C PRO A 58 4.76 -5.65 1.57
N THR A 59 4.90 -6.85 1.00
CA THR A 59 3.85 -7.61 0.30
C THR A 59 3.63 -9.00 0.91
N SER A 60 4.17 -9.24 2.11
CA SER A 60 3.94 -10.46 2.88
C SER A 60 3.71 -10.16 4.37
N PRO A 61 2.92 -10.98 5.09
CA PRO A 61 2.67 -10.77 6.51
C PRO A 61 3.91 -10.91 7.41
N THR A 62 4.96 -11.58 6.94
CA THR A 62 6.17 -11.89 7.72
C THR A 62 7.30 -10.89 7.48
N GLN A 63 7.16 -10.00 6.51
CA GLN A 63 8.14 -8.94 6.30
C GLN A 63 8.14 -7.96 7.47
N PRO A 64 9.32 -7.41 7.83
CA PRO A 64 9.42 -6.40 8.88
C PRO A 64 8.72 -5.11 8.45
N ASP A 65 8.28 -4.34 9.45
CA ASP A 65 7.82 -2.96 9.23
C ASP A 65 9.06 -2.07 8.98
N PRO A 66 9.15 -1.38 7.83
CA PRO A 66 10.30 -0.52 7.50
C PRO A 66 10.36 0.78 8.31
N PHE A 67 9.28 1.20 8.97
CA PHE A 67 9.20 2.50 9.65
C PHE A 67 9.30 2.37 11.17
N TYR A 68 8.77 1.29 11.74
CA TYR A 68 8.66 1.15 13.19
C TYR A 68 9.11 -0.22 13.68
N ASN A 69 9.93 -0.22 14.74
CA ASN A 69 10.22 -1.43 15.50
C ASN A 69 9.19 -1.59 16.64
N LEU A 70 8.07 -2.23 16.33
CA LEU A 70 6.95 -2.36 17.27
C LEU A 70 7.14 -3.52 18.25
N PRO A 71 6.72 -3.38 19.52
CA PRO A 71 6.65 -4.50 20.44
C PRO A 71 5.56 -5.49 20.00
N LYS A 72 5.56 -6.68 20.64
CA LYS A 72 4.49 -7.66 20.45
C LYS A 72 3.13 -7.00 20.76
N PRO A 73 2.15 -7.06 19.83
CA PRO A 73 0.88 -6.36 19.99
C PRO A 73 0.03 -6.97 21.12
N PRO A 74 -0.64 -6.15 21.95
CA PRO A 74 -1.64 -6.63 22.91
C PRO A 74 -2.87 -7.20 22.19
N SER A 75 -3.69 -7.95 22.91
CA SER A 75 -4.80 -8.74 22.33
C SER A 75 -5.90 -7.89 21.69
N ASP A 76 -6.18 -6.72 22.24
CA ASP A 76 -7.11 -5.74 21.69
C ASP A 76 -6.60 -5.19 20.33
N LEU A 77 -5.33 -4.83 20.24
CA LEU A 77 -4.72 -4.42 18.97
C LEU A 77 -4.75 -5.55 17.94
N VAL A 78 -4.47 -6.79 18.35
CA VAL A 78 -4.61 -7.96 17.46
C VAL A 78 -6.04 -8.07 16.93
N ALA A 79 -7.05 -7.92 17.79
CA ALA A 79 -8.45 -7.98 17.38
C ALA A 79 -8.82 -6.87 16.38
N MET A 80 -8.37 -5.63 16.62
CA MET A 80 -8.59 -4.50 15.70
C MET A 80 -7.95 -4.74 14.34
N ARG A 81 -6.67 -5.15 14.32
CA ARG A 81 -5.94 -5.50 13.08
C ARG A 81 -6.64 -6.61 12.30
N MET A 82 -7.20 -7.61 12.99
CA MET A 82 -7.96 -8.70 12.36
C MET A 82 -9.25 -8.21 11.71
N LYS A 83 -10.02 -7.32 12.36
CA LYS A 83 -11.25 -6.75 11.80
C LYS A 83 -10.95 -5.97 10.51
N VAL A 84 -10.00 -5.05 10.58
CA VAL A 84 -9.58 -4.23 9.43
C VAL A 84 -9.03 -5.11 8.30
N ASN A 85 -8.17 -6.07 8.60
CA ASN A 85 -7.63 -6.99 7.59
C ASN A 85 -8.74 -7.77 6.86
N LYS A 86 -9.77 -8.24 7.58
CA LYS A 86 -10.91 -8.93 6.97
C LYS A 86 -11.69 -8.01 6.03
N ALA A 87 -11.93 -6.75 6.43
CA ALA A 87 -12.61 -5.77 5.58
C ALA A 87 -11.82 -5.48 4.31
N VAL A 88 -10.51 -5.25 4.41
CA VAL A 88 -9.64 -5.04 3.24
C VAL A 88 -9.63 -6.25 2.32
N MET A 89 -9.52 -7.46 2.87
CA MET A 89 -9.59 -8.69 2.06
C MET A 89 -10.92 -8.85 1.31
N ALA A 90 -12.03 -8.41 1.92
CA ALA A 90 -13.35 -8.43 1.30
C ALA A 90 -13.46 -7.38 0.19
N ALA A 91 -13.05 -6.13 0.46
CA ALA A 91 -13.05 -5.03 -0.51
C ALA A 91 -12.18 -5.32 -1.74
N THR A 92 -11.08 -6.07 -1.54
CA THR A 92 -10.11 -6.41 -2.60
C THR A 92 -10.30 -7.82 -3.18
N LYS A 93 -11.45 -8.47 -2.95
CA LYS A 93 -11.70 -9.85 -3.39
C LYS A 93 -11.80 -9.97 -4.91
N ASN A 94 -12.44 -9.00 -5.57
CA ASN A 94 -12.82 -9.04 -6.99
C ASN A 94 -12.03 -8.03 -7.84
N LEU A 95 -10.76 -7.80 -7.52
CA LEU A 95 -9.92 -6.88 -8.30
C LEU A 95 -9.78 -7.36 -9.75
N ASP A 96 -9.79 -6.41 -10.68
CA ASP A 96 -9.47 -6.66 -12.09
C ASP A 96 -8.00 -7.07 -12.23
N LYS A 97 -7.77 -8.37 -12.41
CA LYS A 97 -6.43 -8.94 -12.51
C LYS A 97 -5.62 -8.39 -13.69
N ASN A 98 -6.27 -7.89 -14.74
CA ASN A 98 -5.58 -7.39 -15.93
C ASN A 98 -4.66 -6.19 -15.61
N LYS A 99 -4.99 -5.43 -14.57
CA LYS A 99 -4.15 -4.33 -14.08
C LYS A 99 -2.83 -4.81 -13.47
N PHE A 100 -2.78 -6.05 -12.97
CA PHE A 100 -1.66 -6.58 -12.20
C PHE A 100 -0.82 -7.61 -12.96
N THR A 101 -1.09 -7.85 -14.24
CA THR A 101 -0.40 -8.87 -15.03
C THR A 101 0.55 -8.25 -16.05
N CYS A 102 1.76 -8.79 -16.12
CA CYS A 102 2.71 -8.55 -17.20
C CYS A 102 3.32 -9.90 -17.55
N VAL A 103 2.71 -10.62 -18.48
CA VAL A 103 3.05 -12.01 -18.81
C VAL A 103 4.58 -12.16 -18.97
N PRO A 104 5.21 -13.14 -18.26
CA PRO A 104 4.60 -14.24 -17.51
C PRO A 104 4.25 -13.92 -16.03
N HIS A 105 4.41 -12.69 -15.57
CA HIS A 105 4.26 -12.29 -14.16
C HIS A 105 2.83 -11.90 -13.78
N ASP A 106 2.37 -12.33 -12.59
CA ASP A 106 1.11 -11.93 -11.96
C ASP A 106 1.41 -11.33 -10.57
N PHE A 107 1.14 -10.05 -10.42
CA PHE A 107 1.39 -9.28 -9.20
C PHE A 107 0.14 -9.13 -8.32
N SER A 108 -1.00 -9.74 -8.68
CA SER A 108 -2.28 -9.60 -7.97
C SER A 108 -2.18 -10.04 -6.50
N LEU A 109 -1.41 -11.10 -6.22
CA LEU A 109 -1.19 -11.57 -4.86
C LEU A 109 -0.36 -10.58 -4.04
N ALA A 110 0.69 -10.02 -4.64
CA ALA A 110 1.54 -9.01 -4.01
C ALA A 110 0.73 -7.75 -3.67
N ALA A 111 -0.11 -7.29 -4.61
CA ALA A 111 -1.01 -6.14 -4.39
C ALA A 111 -1.96 -6.36 -3.22
N ARG A 112 -2.66 -7.51 -3.21
CA ARG A 112 -3.62 -7.86 -2.15
C ARG A 112 -2.96 -8.02 -0.79
N ASN A 113 -1.79 -8.65 -0.74
CA ASN A 113 -1.07 -8.80 0.52
C ASN A 113 -0.48 -7.46 1.01
N GLY A 114 -0.04 -6.60 0.08
CA GLY A 114 0.51 -5.27 0.38
C GLY A 114 -0.53 -4.37 1.05
N VAL A 115 -1.71 -4.20 0.45
CA VAL A 115 -2.78 -3.41 1.06
C VAL A 115 -3.22 -3.98 2.42
N CYS A 116 -3.27 -5.31 2.56
CA CYS A 116 -3.54 -5.94 3.85
C CYS A 116 -2.45 -5.64 4.89
N PHE A 117 -1.16 -5.64 4.49
CA PHE A 117 -0.06 -5.29 5.37
C PHE A 117 -0.18 -3.84 5.83
N VAL A 118 -0.31 -2.92 4.89
CA VAL A 118 -0.39 -1.48 5.14
C VAL A 118 -1.50 -1.16 6.13
N PHE A 119 -2.72 -1.65 5.89
CA PHE A 119 -3.84 -1.38 6.80
C PHE A 119 -3.66 -1.98 8.20
N ARG A 120 -3.00 -3.14 8.33
CA ARG A 120 -2.66 -3.69 9.67
C ARG A 120 -1.61 -2.85 10.40
N GLN A 121 -0.68 -2.22 9.69
CA GLN A 121 0.31 -1.35 10.30
C GLN A 121 -0.23 0.04 10.58
N TYR A 122 -1.09 0.58 9.72
CA TYR A 122 -1.85 1.80 9.99
C TYR A 122 -2.64 1.71 11.30
N VAL A 123 -3.36 0.60 11.53
CA VAL A 123 -4.03 0.38 12.81
C VAL A 123 -3.05 0.40 13.99
N SER A 124 -1.83 -0.13 13.80
CA SER A 124 -0.81 -0.14 14.85
C SER A 124 -0.20 1.24 15.07
N GLU A 125 0.04 2.00 14.00
CA GLU A 125 0.51 3.39 14.02
C GLU A 125 -0.45 4.28 14.81
N GLU A 126 -1.74 4.19 14.49
CA GLU A 126 -2.82 4.90 15.19
C GLU A 126 -2.94 4.47 16.66
N TYR A 127 -2.88 3.16 16.93
CA TYR A 127 -3.03 2.64 18.30
C TYR A 127 -1.92 3.11 19.24
N TYR A 128 -0.68 3.12 18.75
CA TYR A 128 0.47 3.56 19.54
C TYR A 128 0.71 5.07 19.49
N GLY A 129 -0.10 5.84 18.75
CA GLY A 129 0.07 7.28 18.60
C GLY A 129 1.43 7.65 17.99
N LEU A 130 1.86 6.92 16.96
CA LEU A 130 3.14 7.12 16.30
C LEU A 130 3.08 8.26 15.26
N GLY A 131 3.97 8.25 14.27
CA GLY A 131 3.97 9.21 13.18
C GLY A 131 2.83 8.99 12.17
N ASP A 132 3.05 9.39 10.92
CA ASP A 132 2.04 9.40 9.86
C ASP A 132 2.47 8.63 8.60
N LYS A 133 3.42 7.69 8.76
CA LYS A 133 4.01 6.96 7.65
C LYS A 133 2.99 6.04 6.99
N TRP A 134 2.28 5.23 7.78
CA TRP A 134 1.26 4.32 7.27
C TRP A 134 -0.03 5.05 6.92
N VAL A 135 -0.42 6.09 7.67
CA VAL A 135 -1.53 7.00 7.35
C VAL A 135 -1.41 7.51 5.91
N LYS A 136 -0.25 8.09 5.55
CA LYS A 136 0.00 8.62 4.19
C LYS A 136 -0.12 7.55 3.11
N ILE A 137 0.34 6.33 3.37
CA ILE A 137 0.27 5.22 2.41
C ILE A 137 -1.17 4.72 2.26
N VAL A 138 -1.94 4.65 3.35
CA VAL A 138 -3.37 4.33 3.32
C VAL A 138 -4.16 5.37 2.51
N GLU A 139 -3.83 6.66 2.63
CA GLU A 139 -4.45 7.71 1.81
C GLU A 139 -4.22 7.51 0.31
N VAL A 140 -3.04 7.03 -0.10
CA VAL A 140 -2.75 6.69 -1.51
C VAL A 140 -3.62 5.54 -1.99
N TYR A 141 -3.81 4.50 -1.16
CA TYR A 141 -4.74 3.42 -1.47
C TYR A 141 -6.19 3.91 -1.60
N TYR A 142 -6.63 4.82 -0.75
CA TYR A 142 -7.96 5.43 -0.85
C TYR A 142 -8.15 6.31 -2.07
N LYS A 143 -7.06 6.89 -2.61
CA LYS A 143 -7.05 7.57 -3.91
C LYS A 143 -7.06 6.59 -5.08
N GLY A 144 -7.05 5.27 -4.85
CA GLY A 144 -7.12 4.25 -5.88
C GLY A 144 -5.78 3.90 -6.52
N HIS A 145 -4.65 4.35 -5.97
CA HIS A 145 -3.32 4.01 -6.47
C HIS A 145 -2.72 2.83 -5.71
N TRP A 146 -1.68 2.22 -6.28
CA TRP A 146 -0.87 1.22 -5.61
C TRP A 146 0.49 1.80 -5.16
N PRO A 147 0.68 2.13 -3.87
CA PRO A 147 2.01 2.44 -3.35
C PRO A 147 2.83 1.15 -3.28
N VAL A 148 3.99 1.15 -3.92
CA VAL A 148 4.85 -0.04 -4.08
C VAL A 148 6.20 0.09 -3.38
N GLY A 149 6.64 1.32 -3.12
CA GLY A 149 7.91 1.60 -2.49
C GLY A 149 8.01 3.05 -2.06
N PHE A 150 9.15 3.41 -1.49
CA PHE A 150 9.47 4.78 -1.11
C PHE A 150 10.96 5.04 -1.30
N CYS A 151 11.32 6.28 -1.55
CA CYS A 151 12.71 6.73 -1.50
C CYS A 151 12.73 8.15 -0.92
N LYS A 152 13.66 8.42 -0.01
CA LYS A 152 13.75 9.72 0.68
C LYS A 152 12.38 10.11 1.29
N ASN A 153 11.74 11.16 0.78
CA ASN A 153 10.41 11.63 1.21
C ASN A 153 9.32 11.40 0.15
N LYS A 154 9.57 10.53 -0.84
CA LYS A 154 8.64 10.24 -1.93
C LYS A 154 8.12 8.81 -1.87
N LEU A 155 6.85 8.62 -2.22
CA LEU A 155 6.28 7.30 -2.47
C LEU A 155 6.34 6.98 -3.96
N VAL A 156 6.76 5.76 -4.29
CA VAL A 156 6.62 5.20 -5.63
C VAL A 156 5.23 4.60 -5.72
N VAL A 157 4.45 5.06 -6.70
CA VAL A 157 3.05 4.66 -6.88
C VAL A 157 2.80 4.23 -8.32
N ILE A 158 1.94 3.22 -8.47
CA ILE A 158 1.30 2.87 -9.73
C ILE A 158 -0.09 3.46 -9.72
#